data_AF-A0A367Y0Q3-F1
#
_entry.id   AF-A0A367Y0Q3-F1
#
_cell.length_a   1.000
_cell.length_b   1.000
_cell.length_c   1.000
_cell.angle_alpha   90.00
_cell.angle_beta   90.00
_cell.angle_gamma   90.00
#
_symmetry.space_group_name_H-M   'P 1'
#
loop_
_entity.id
_entity.type
_entity.pdbx_description
1 polymer ?
#
loop_
_entity_poly.entity_id
_entity_poly.type
_entity_poly.pdbx_seq_one_letter_code
_entity_poly.pdbx_strand_id
1 'polypeptide(L)'
;MRAVKKFEDDQYLMSNISRTLTTPNHHTHIPQLSMAKKKDKGNGKSVANIDNYARLSHLYQISNQLTTSHPELGVLARGYNRNLDLIAKKTVTKVSPHLKRSICKKCNNLLIPGLTVTIYIENLSKEKLQHCDVLVNKCSNCGECKRFPVGKNRDYQLFVDRTITK
;
A
#
# COMPACT_ATOMS: atom_id res chain seq x y z
N MET A 1 26.46 -22.44 -36.87
CA MET A 1 25.71 -21.76 -37.94
C MET A 1 24.30 -21.54 -37.40
N ARG A 2 23.96 -20.42 -36.77
CA ARG A 2 23.57 -19.07 -37.30
C ARG A 2 22.28 -19.05 -38.13
N ALA A 3 21.49 -17.99 -37.85
CA ALA A 3 20.18 -17.54 -38.36
C ALA A 3 18.98 -18.14 -37.62
N VAL A 4 18.19 -17.46 -36.78
CA VAL A 4 17.70 -16.06 -36.71
C VAL A 4 16.97 -15.61 -37.98
N LYS A 5 15.66 -15.86 -38.02
CA LYS A 5 14.63 -15.06 -38.71
C LYS A 5 13.75 -14.50 -37.59
N LYS A 6 13.88 -13.22 -37.21
CA LYS A 6 13.33 -12.00 -37.82
C LYS A 6 11.79 -12.01 -37.71
N PHE A 7 11.22 -11.32 -36.72
CA PHE A 7 10.87 -9.88 -36.71
C PHE A 7 9.81 -9.57 -37.77
N GLU A 8 8.77 -8.86 -37.32
CA GLU A 8 7.61 -8.32 -38.04
C GLU A 8 6.42 -9.29 -38.09
N ASP A 9 5.36 -8.96 -37.30
CA ASP A 9 3.94 -9.17 -37.64
C ASP A 9 2.94 -8.87 -36.47
N ASP A 10 3.33 -8.16 -35.41
CA ASP A 10 2.38 -7.74 -34.35
C ASP A 10 2.00 -6.24 -34.38
N GLN A 11 1.99 -5.63 -35.57
CA GLN A 11 1.53 -4.25 -35.76
C GLN A 11 0.02 -4.13 -36.09
N TYR A 12 -0.75 -5.22 -35.98
CA TYR A 12 -2.18 -5.24 -36.34
C TYR A 12 -3.14 -5.42 -35.14
N LEU A 13 -2.77 -4.90 -33.96
CA LEU A 13 -3.70 -4.82 -32.82
C LEU A 13 -3.64 -3.48 -32.09
N MET A 14 -3.34 -2.38 -32.80
CA MET A 14 -3.23 -1.04 -32.21
C MET A 14 -4.09 0.02 -32.91
N SER A 15 -5.24 -0.34 -33.51
CA SER A 15 -6.08 0.66 -34.20
C SER A 15 -7.60 0.59 -33.98
N ASN A 16 -8.15 -0.32 -33.16
CA ASN A 16 -9.63 -0.48 -33.06
C ASN A 16 -10.22 -0.52 -31.64
N ILE A 17 -9.62 0.14 -30.64
CA ILE A 17 -10.25 0.32 -29.32
C ILE A 17 -10.49 1.81 -29.07
N SER A 18 -11.22 2.44 -29.99
CA SER A 18 -11.75 3.79 -29.83
C SER A 18 -13.13 3.85 -30.48
N ARG A 19 -14.05 3.05 -29.95
CA ARG A 19 -15.52 3.17 -30.02
C ARG A 19 -16.09 1.97 -29.25
N THR A 20 -17.20 2.19 -28.55
CA THR A 20 -17.95 1.22 -27.70
C THR A 20 -17.44 1.00 -26.27
N LEU A 21 -17.52 2.07 -25.45
CA LEU A 21 -17.85 1.94 -24.03
C LEU A 21 -19.19 2.66 -23.78
N THR A 22 -20.28 1.96 -24.10
CA THR A 22 -21.60 2.19 -23.50
C THR A 22 -22.08 0.84 -23.03
N THR A 23 -21.72 0.46 -21.81
CA THR A 23 -22.27 -0.73 -21.15
C THR A 23 -23.63 -0.40 -20.55
N PRO A 24 -24.60 -1.33 -20.65
CA PRO A 24 -25.97 -1.13 -20.21
C PRO A 24 -26.11 -1.17 -18.67
N ASN A 25 -27.04 -0.36 -18.17
CA ASN A 25 -27.52 -0.34 -16.80
C ASN A 25 -27.96 -1.74 -16.34
N HIS A 26 -27.19 -2.35 -15.43
CA HIS A 26 -27.69 -3.40 -14.56
C HIS A 26 -27.84 -2.81 -13.17
N HIS A 27 -29.07 -2.48 -12.81
CA HIS A 27 -29.44 -1.98 -11.49
C HIS A 27 -29.18 -3.08 -10.46
N THR A 28 -28.06 -3.01 -9.73
CA THR A 28 -27.96 -3.71 -8.45
C THR A 28 -28.75 -2.89 -7.44
N HIS A 29 -29.83 -3.48 -6.96
CA HIS A 29 -30.62 -2.94 -5.87
C HIS A 29 -29.74 -2.95 -4.61
N ILE A 30 -29.08 -1.82 -4.33
CA ILE A 30 -28.45 -1.58 -3.03
C ILE A 30 -29.61 -1.57 -2.01
N PRO A 31 -29.62 -2.43 -0.98
CA PRO A 31 -30.63 -2.34 0.06
C PRO A 31 -30.52 -0.96 0.71
N GLN A 32 -31.61 -0.19 0.68
CA GLN A 32 -31.69 1.09 1.39
C GLN A 32 -31.44 0.82 2.88
N LEU A 33 -30.25 1.20 3.35
CA LEU A 33 -29.98 1.29 4.76
C LEU A 33 -30.88 2.40 5.32
N SER A 34 -31.89 2.00 6.10
CA SER A 34 -32.83 2.90 6.76
C SER A 34 -32.09 4.01 7.49
N MET A 35 -32.54 5.25 7.28
CA MET A 35 -32.03 6.49 7.86
C MET A 35 -32.00 6.40 9.40
N ALA A 36 -30.88 5.96 9.96
CA ALA A 36 -30.58 6.12 11.37
C ALA A 36 -30.26 7.60 11.62
N LYS A 37 -31.05 8.23 12.50
CA LYS A 37 -30.98 9.64 12.91
C LYS A 37 -29.51 10.12 13.01
N LYS A 38 -29.15 11.09 12.17
CA LYS A 38 -27.84 11.75 12.18
C LYS A 38 -27.74 12.54 13.50
N LYS A 39 -27.10 11.94 14.50
CA LYS A 39 -26.69 12.67 15.70
C LYS A 39 -25.62 13.65 15.26
N ASP A 40 -25.97 14.94 15.24
CA ASP A 40 -25.05 16.03 14.95
C ASP A 40 -23.93 15.98 16.00
N LYS A 41 -22.84 15.29 15.65
CA LYS A 41 -21.65 15.24 16.47
C LYS A 41 -20.94 16.56 16.22
N GLY A 42 -21.07 17.44 17.21
CA GLY A 42 -20.63 18.81 17.20
C GLY A 42 -19.28 19.04 16.52
N ASN A 43 -19.22 20.21 15.88
CA ASN A 43 -18.09 20.90 15.26
C ASN A 43 -16.75 20.14 15.38
N GLY A 44 -16.28 19.63 14.24
CA GLY A 44 -15.05 18.83 14.14
C GLY A 44 -13.93 19.47 14.94
N LYS A 45 -13.40 18.74 15.92
CA LYS A 45 -12.27 19.20 16.73
C LYS A 45 -11.13 19.53 15.77
N SER A 46 -10.71 20.79 15.73
CA SER A 46 -9.54 21.22 14.97
C SER A 46 -8.35 20.38 15.40
N VAL A 47 -7.84 19.56 14.48
CA VAL A 47 -6.67 18.72 14.74
C VAL A 47 -5.45 19.63 14.62
N ALA A 48 -4.74 19.85 15.73
CA ALA A 48 -3.49 20.58 15.71
C ALA A 48 -2.52 19.95 14.70
N ASN A 49 -1.75 20.78 13.99
CA ASN A 49 -0.80 20.38 12.95
C ASN A 49 -1.44 19.71 11.72
N ILE A 50 -2.65 20.12 11.34
CA ILE A 50 -3.35 19.59 10.16
C ILE A 50 -2.51 19.63 8.88
N ASP A 51 -1.73 20.70 8.69
CA ASP A 51 -0.89 20.90 7.51
C ASP A 51 0.23 19.85 7.42
N ASN A 52 0.78 19.42 8.56
CA ASN A 52 1.79 18.37 8.59
C ASN A 52 1.18 17.05 8.13
N TYR A 53 -0.03 16.69 8.61
CA TYR A 53 -0.72 15.48 8.16
C TYR A 53 -1.08 15.54 6.67
N ALA A 54 -1.58 16.69 6.19
CA ALA A 54 -1.89 16.90 4.79
C ALA A 54 -0.64 16.71 3.91
N ARG A 55 0.49 17.32 4.32
CA ARG A 55 1.77 17.20 3.62
C ARG A 55 2.29 15.77 3.57
N LEU A 56 2.26 15.04 4.69
CA LEU A 56 2.71 13.65 4.73
C LEU A 56 1.83 12.76 3.84
N SER A 57 0.50 12.96 3.87
CA SER A 57 -0.43 12.21 3.02
C SER A 57 -0.17 12.47 1.54
N HIS A 58 0.02 13.74 1.16
CA HIS A 58 0.31 14.11 -0.23
C HIS A 58 1.61 13.49 -0.75
N LEU A 59 2.69 13.52 0.05
CA LEU A 59 3.96 12.90 -0.33
C LEU A 59 3.84 11.38 -0.53
N TYR A 60 3.05 10.71 0.31
CA TYR A 60 2.77 9.29 0.17
C TYR A 60 1.98 8.98 -1.11
N GLN A 61 0.94 9.76 -1.40
CA GLN A 61 0.10 9.60 -2.59
C GLN A 61 0.94 9.72 -3.87
N ILE A 62 1.77 10.76 -3.97
CA ILE A 62 2.69 10.94 -5.11
C ILE A 62 3.61 9.73 -5.25
N SER A 63 4.22 9.28 -4.14
CA SER A 63 5.11 8.12 -4.17
C SER A 63 4.40 6.86 -4.68
N ASN A 64 3.15 6.66 -4.25
CA ASN A 64 2.33 5.51 -4.65
C ASN A 64 1.97 5.55 -6.14
N GLN A 65 1.55 6.71 -6.62
CA GLN A 65 1.26 6.90 -8.03
C GLN A 65 2.50 6.69 -8.90
N LEU A 66 3.65 7.26 -8.53
CA LEU A 66 4.90 7.06 -9.26
C LEU A 66 5.31 5.58 -9.27
N THR A 67 5.20 4.89 -8.14
CA THR A 67 5.56 3.47 -8.07
C THR A 67 4.65 2.59 -8.93
N THR A 68 3.37 2.96 -9.09
CA THR A 68 2.36 2.15 -9.79
C THR A 68 2.28 2.47 -11.29
N SER A 69 2.31 3.76 -11.65
CA SER A 69 2.12 4.23 -13.02
C SER A 69 3.42 4.48 -13.78
N HIS A 70 4.50 4.84 -13.07
CA HIS A 70 5.78 5.27 -13.64
C HIS A 70 6.96 4.55 -12.96
N PRO A 71 7.06 3.21 -13.08
CA PRO A 71 8.08 2.44 -12.39
C PRO A 71 9.53 2.87 -12.74
N GLU A 72 9.74 3.47 -13.90
CA GLU A 72 11.01 4.09 -14.31
C GLU A 72 11.46 5.22 -13.37
N LEU A 73 10.52 5.88 -12.70
CA LEU A 73 10.76 6.97 -11.75
C LEU A 73 10.88 6.48 -10.30
N GLY A 74 11.21 5.21 -10.08
CA GLY A 74 11.30 4.62 -8.73
C GLY A 74 12.27 5.34 -7.78
N VAL A 75 13.32 5.99 -8.30
CA VAL A 75 14.24 6.83 -7.48
C VAL A 75 13.50 8.02 -6.88
N LEU A 76 12.66 8.69 -7.68
CA LEU A 76 11.89 9.85 -7.26
C LEU A 76 10.80 9.45 -6.24
N ALA A 77 10.11 8.34 -6.47
CA ALA A 77 9.13 7.79 -5.53
C ALA A 77 9.75 7.55 -4.14
N ARG A 78 10.96 6.98 -4.08
CA ARG A 78 11.72 6.81 -2.83
C ARG A 78 12.14 8.13 -2.20
N GLY A 79 12.51 9.11 -3.02
CA GLY A 79 12.81 10.48 -2.57
C GLY A 79 11.64 11.12 -1.82
N TYR A 80 10.42 11.00 -2.35
CA TYR A 80 9.22 11.50 -1.67
C TYR A 80 8.95 10.81 -0.33
N ASN A 81 9.10 9.48 -0.24
CA ASN A 81 8.96 8.78 1.03
C ASN A 81 10.07 9.11 2.03
N ARG A 82 11.30 9.36 1.55
CA ARG A 82 12.38 9.84 2.41
C ARG A 82 12.04 11.22 2.99
N ASN A 83 11.51 12.13 2.17
CA ASN A 83 11.04 13.42 2.65
C ASN A 83 9.88 13.27 3.65
N LEU A 84 8.94 12.36 3.40
CA LEU A 84 7.87 12.03 4.34
C LEU A 84 8.44 11.62 5.70
N ASP A 85 9.39 10.67 5.74
CA ASP A 85 10.01 10.20 6.99
C ASP A 85 10.78 11.32 7.71
N LEU A 86 11.52 12.15 6.97
CA LEU A 86 12.24 13.30 7.53
C LEU A 86 11.29 14.34 8.13
N ILE A 87 10.22 14.71 7.42
CA ILE A 87 9.22 15.66 7.89
C ILE A 87 8.49 15.10 9.12
N ALA A 88 8.11 13.82 9.09
CA ALA A 88 7.44 13.17 10.22
C ALA A 88 8.32 13.22 11.48
N LYS A 89 9.63 12.93 11.35
CA LYS A 89 10.60 13.03 12.46
C LYS A 89 10.78 14.46 12.94
N LYS A 90 10.95 15.42 12.02
CA LYS A 90 11.19 16.83 12.35
C LYS A 90 10.01 17.48 13.05
N THR A 91 8.79 17.13 12.64
CA THR A 91 7.53 17.66 13.19
C THR A 91 6.99 16.82 14.35
N VAL A 92 7.66 15.72 14.70
CA VAL A 92 7.22 14.74 15.72
C VAL A 92 5.79 14.24 15.44
N THR A 93 5.45 14.12 14.15
CA THR A 93 4.12 13.68 13.71
C THR A 93 4.00 12.16 13.77
N LYS A 94 2.93 11.67 14.39
CA LYS A 94 2.67 10.22 14.50
C LYS A 94 2.16 9.67 13.16
N VAL A 95 2.95 8.80 12.54
CA VAL A 95 2.58 8.09 11.32
C VAL A 95 1.86 6.78 11.64
N SER A 96 0.75 6.51 10.93
CA SER A 96 -0.02 5.26 11.08
C SER A 96 0.87 4.01 10.92
N PRO A 97 0.68 2.95 11.74
CA PRO A 97 1.41 1.70 11.57
C PRO A 97 1.23 1.07 10.19
N HIS A 98 0.06 1.20 9.55
CA HIS A 98 -0.20 0.69 8.20
C HIS A 98 0.73 1.34 7.17
N LEU A 99 0.81 2.67 7.22
CA LEU A 99 1.71 3.46 6.38
C LEU A 99 3.19 3.11 6.64
N LYS A 100 3.58 3.00 7.91
CA LYS A 100 4.94 2.55 8.27
C LYS A 100 5.23 1.14 7.77
N ARG A 101 4.24 0.23 7.74
CA ARG A 101 4.41 -1.14 7.24
C ARG A 101 4.58 -1.15 5.72
N SER A 102 3.90 -0.27 4.98
CA SER A 102 3.99 -0.17 3.52
C SER A 102 5.26 0.51 2.98
N ILE A 103 6.14 1.10 3.80
CA ILE A 103 7.38 1.77 3.34
C ILE A 103 8.63 1.02 3.81
N CYS A 104 9.56 0.67 2.93
CA CYS A 104 10.80 0.01 3.31
C CYS A 104 11.61 0.86 4.32
N LYS A 105 12.06 0.26 5.43
CA LYS A 105 12.82 0.95 6.48
C LYS A 105 14.23 1.40 6.05
N LYS A 106 14.78 0.83 4.98
CA LYS A 106 16.15 1.10 4.50
C LYS A 106 16.16 2.06 3.31
N CYS A 107 15.50 1.70 2.22
CA CYS A 107 15.52 2.50 0.99
C CYS A 107 14.27 3.38 0.79
N ASN A 108 13.30 3.35 1.69
CA ASN A 108 12.03 4.09 1.58
C ASN A 108 11.19 3.75 0.33
N ASN A 109 11.43 2.59 -0.29
CA ASN A 109 10.58 2.10 -1.37
C ASN A 109 9.20 1.70 -0.85
N LEU A 110 8.14 1.99 -1.61
CA LEU A 110 6.84 1.42 -1.29
C LEU A 110 6.86 -0.09 -1.45
N LEU A 111 6.17 -0.78 -0.55
CA LEU A 111 6.04 -2.23 -0.49
C LEU A 111 4.60 -2.57 -0.92
N ILE A 112 4.41 -2.72 -2.22
CA ILE A 112 3.13 -3.05 -2.86
C ILE A 112 3.18 -4.55 -3.21
N PRO A 113 2.31 -5.39 -2.61
CA PRO A 113 2.29 -6.83 -2.87
C PRO A 113 2.19 -7.12 -4.37
N GLY A 114 3.04 -8.03 -4.87
CA GLY A 114 3.06 -8.41 -6.29
C GLY A 114 3.86 -7.47 -7.20
N LEU A 115 4.23 -6.26 -6.74
CA LEU A 115 5.04 -5.32 -7.53
C LEU A 115 6.45 -5.14 -6.94
N THR A 116 6.54 -4.68 -5.69
CA THR A 116 7.80 -4.22 -5.10
C THR A 116 8.19 -4.93 -3.80
N VAL A 117 7.33 -5.84 -3.33
CA VAL A 117 7.58 -6.67 -2.15
C VAL A 117 7.23 -8.13 -2.44
N THR A 118 8.11 -9.02 -2.00
CA THR A 118 7.84 -10.45 -1.93
C THR A 118 7.38 -10.77 -0.52
N ILE A 119 6.21 -11.39 -0.40
CA ILE A 119 5.60 -11.76 0.88
C ILE A 119 5.60 -13.28 1.00
N TYR A 120 6.14 -13.80 2.10
CA TYR A 120 6.17 -15.23 2.39
C TYR A 120 6.17 -15.47 3.90
N ILE A 121 5.84 -16.71 4.32
CA ILE A 121 5.90 -17.12 5.72
C ILE A 121 7.23 -17.86 5.94
N GLU A 122 8.00 -17.43 6.93
CA GLU A 122 9.18 -18.13 7.42
C GLU A 122 8.86 -18.77 8.79
N ASN A 123 9.29 -20.02 8.98
CA ASN A 123 9.26 -20.69 10.29
C ASN A 123 10.64 -21.31 10.53
N LEU A 124 11.42 -20.65 11.40
CA LEU A 124 12.79 -21.04 11.72
C LEU A 124 12.88 -21.98 12.94
N SER A 125 11.73 -22.42 13.48
CA SER A 125 11.72 -23.36 14.61
C SER A 125 12.12 -24.77 14.15
N LYS A 126 12.79 -25.52 15.02
CA LYS A 126 13.21 -26.91 14.74
C LYS A 126 12.02 -27.82 14.45
N GLU A 127 10.95 -27.64 15.21
CA GLU A 127 9.73 -28.46 15.18
C GLU A 127 8.66 -27.93 14.21
N LYS A 128 8.92 -26.79 13.54
CA LYS A 128 7.98 -26.13 12.61
C LYS A 128 6.59 -25.91 13.22
N LEU A 129 6.55 -25.49 14.47
CA LEU A 129 5.31 -25.25 15.21
C LEU A 129 4.57 -24.03 14.65
N GLN A 130 3.25 -24.12 14.53
CA GLN A 130 2.42 -23.05 13.94
C GLN A 130 2.56 -21.71 14.67
N HIS A 131 2.80 -21.71 15.98
CA HIS A 131 2.95 -20.47 16.75
C HIS A 131 4.27 -19.73 16.46
N CYS A 132 5.21 -20.39 15.78
CA CYS A 132 6.49 -19.84 15.34
C CYS A 132 6.46 -19.25 13.93
N ASP A 133 5.30 -19.21 13.27
CA ASP A 133 5.17 -18.62 11.93
C ASP A 133 5.39 -17.10 11.94
N VAL A 134 6.25 -16.63 11.04
CA VAL A 134 6.58 -15.21 10.86
C VAL A 134 6.31 -14.80 9.42
N LEU A 135 5.46 -13.79 9.23
CA LEU A 135 5.22 -13.17 7.93
C LEU A 135 6.38 -12.23 7.60
N VAL A 136 7.02 -12.47 6.44
CA VAL A 136 8.15 -11.69 5.97
C VAL A 136 7.75 -10.90 4.74
N ASN A 137 7.94 -9.59 4.82
CA ASN A 137 7.83 -8.68 3.69
C ASN A 137 9.25 -8.30 3.26
N LYS A 138 9.75 -8.90 2.18
CA LYS A 138 11.07 -8.65 1.61
C LYS A 138 10.99 -7.61 0.49
N CYS A 139 11.73 -6.52 0.64
CA CYS A 139 11.81 -5.47 -0.38
C CYS A 139 12.55 -5.99 -1.61
N SER A 140 11.92 -5.94 -2.80
CA SER A 140 12.54 -6.39 -4.05
C SER A 140 13.68 -5.47 -4.51
N ASN A 141 13.70 -4.21 -4.08
CA ASN A 141 14.73 -3.24 -4.47
C ASN A 141 16.03 -3.34 -3.66
N CYS A 142 15.97 -3.54 -2.33
CA CYS A 142 17.17 -3.52 -1.48
C CYS A 142 17.35 -4.77 -0.61
N GLY A 143 16.46 -5.75 -0.72
CA GLY A 143 16.50 -7.02 0.02
C GLY A 143 16.13 -6.93 1.51
N GLU A 144 15.86 -5.73 2.04
CA GLU A 144 15.57 -5.56 3.46
C GLU A 144 14.21 -6.19 3.82
N CYS A 145 14.19 -6.96 4.91
CA CYS A 145 13.01 -7.68 5.36
C CYS A 145 12.33 -6.99 6.56
N LYS A 146 11.01 -6.94 6.53
CA LYS A 146 10.18 -6.70 7.71
C LYS A 146 9.51 -7.99 8.14
N ARG A 147 9.54 -8.27 9.44
CA ARG A 147 9.06 -9.52 10.01
C ARG A 147 7.91 -9.23 10.97
N PHE A 148 6.82 -9.98 10.83
CA PHE A 148 5.65 -9.88 11.67
C PHE A 148 5.33 -11.27 12.25
N PRO A 149 5.37 -11.45 13.58
CA PRO A 149 5.11 -12.74 14.20
C PRO A 149 3.60 -13.03 14.19
N VAL A 150 3.11 -13.66 13.12
CA VAL A 150 1.69 -13.97 12.94
C VAL A 150 1.27 -15.25 13.67
N GLY A 151 2.20 -16.16 13.93
CA GLY A 151 1.93 -17.41 14.64
C GLY A 151 1.65 -17.22 16.14
N LYS A 152 2.26 -16.21 16.79
CA LYS A 152 2.18 -16.05 18.26
C LYS A 152 0.75 -15.80 18.76
N ASN A 153 -0.01 -14.98 18.05
CA ASN A 153 -1.40 -14.69 18.36
C ASN A 153 -2.12 -14.30 17.06
N ARG A 154 -3.06 -15.14 16.61
CA ARG A 154 -3.83 -14.95 15.38
C ARG A 154 -4.89 -13.86 15.51
N ASP A 155 -5.29 -13.54 16.74
CA ASP A 155 -6.28 -12.50 17.06
C ASP A 155 -5.61 -11.15 17.38
N TYR A 156 -4.29 -11.04 17.18
CA TYR A 156 -3.57 -9.81 17.47
C TYR A 156 -4.01 -8.67 16.53
N GLN A 157 -4.48 -7.58 17.13
CA GLN A 157 -4.87 -6.37 16.43
C GLN A 157 -4.03 -5.16 16.85
N LEU A 158 -3.65 -4.33 15.87
CA LEU A 158 -2.98 -3.05 16.10
C LEU A 158 -3.87 -2.14 16.95
N PHE A 159 -3.26 -1.31 17.80
CA PHE A 159 -3.99 -0.32 18.61
C PHE A 159 -4.93 0.56 17.78
N VAL A 160 -4.51 0.96 16.56
CA VAL A 160 -5.30 1.80 15.66
C VAL A 160 -6.53 1.10 15.08
N ASP A 161 -6.54 -0.24 15.04
CA ASP A 161 -7.62 -1.02 14.45
C ASP A 161 -8.61 -1.53 15.51
N ARG A 162 -8.26 -1.43 16.81
CA ARG A 162 -9.14 -1.86 17.91
C ARG A 162 -10.42 -1.03 17.87
N THR A 163 -11.56 -1.69 17.72
CA THR A 163 -12.86 -1.04 17.86
C THR A 163 -13.00 -0.56 19.30
N ILE A 164 -13.22 0.74 19.49
CA ILE A 164 -13.54 1.28 20.82
C ILE A 164 -15.00 0.90 21.09
N THR A 165 -15.22 -0.30 21.63
CA THR A 165 -16.48 -0.62 22.31
C THR A 165 -16.57 0.32 23.51
N LYS A 166 -17.47 1.30 23.42
CA LYS A 166 -17.84 2.17 24.52
C LYS A 166 -18.89 1.51 25.38
#